data_AF-A0A4Q3JPL7-F1
#
_entry.id   AF-A0A4Q3JPL7-F1
#
_cell.length_a   1.000
_cell.length_b   1.000
_cell.length_c   1.000
_cell.angle_alpha   90.00
_cell.angle_beta   90.00
_cell.angle_gamma   90.00
#
_symmetry.space_group_name_H-M   'P 1'
#
loop_
_entity.id
_entity.type
_entity.pdbx_description
1 polymer ?
#
loop_
_entity_poly.entity_id
_entity_poly.type
_entity_poly.pdbx_seq_one_letter_code
_entity_poly.pdbx_strand_id
1 'polypeptide(L)'
;MTALRIALDSIDRHSFKVSELQGEVMIQPHRTKHRWGDEELAWRSLVTDPEGRVRSAAWPKFFNHGEHAGHDAEFARALAAGGVEFVEKIDGTLLVADARRGGARLRTRGQPGLGEFEAPVRALIARRYPGLLTWLSDERDPHVGGLSLLFEYVAPDHTIVVRYAEPALVFIGAVDKATLAPRWDAELAARVERQTGIRPAPAHALPSGLDAVLGHVRALRGREGLVARFRDAAGRPRLLKLKSDEFVRIHGQRATLGERGARRLALLLDIRSEADIAPAFARVGLDHEAATYAAGSLRGFFAELTAGEERLGRVHELLGPPGSWGDRRAFVDHATLQLATDRALSDSLWFRVALKLHERRPDEAWRLVLASLVDEPVATVRAWLAEREATVAALLAARAPAEE
;
A
#
# COMPACT_ATOMS: atom_id res chain seq x y z
N MET A 1 35.79 -9.15 1.63
CA MET A 1 34.46 -9.70 1.95
C MET A 1 33.89 -10.33 0.69
N THR A 2 33.38 -11.55 0.78
CA THR A 2 32.75 -12.23 -0.36
C THR A 2 31.45 -11.51 -0.71
N ALA A 3 31.27 -11.13 -1.98
CA ALA A 3 30.04 -10.49 -2.42
C ALA A 3 28.85 -11.45 -2.23
N LEU A 4 27.74 -10.95 -1.68
CA LEU A 4 26.51 -11.72 -1.56
C LEU A 4 26.05 -12.18 -2.95
N ARG A 5 25.65 -13.44 -3.04
CA ARG A 5 25.11 -14.04 -4.26
C ARG A 5 23.68 -14.52 -4.01
N ILE A 6 22.76 -14.08 -4.85
CA ILE A 6 21.38 -14.54 -4.89
C ILE A 6 21.28 -15.76 -5.79
N ALA A 7 20.63 -16.82 -5.32
CA ALA A 7 20.26 -17.95 -6.16
C ALA A 7 19.09 -17.54 -7.07
N LEU A 8 19.38 -17.06 -8.27
CA LEU A 8 18.35 -16.52 -9.17
C LEU A 8 17.27 -17.56 -9.55
N ASP A 9 17.64 -18.83 -9.59
CA ASP A 9 16.73 -19.95 -9.88
C ASP A 9 15.76 -20.26 -8.73
N SER A 10 16.03 -19.79 -7.51
CA SER A 10 15.14 -19.99 -6.36
C SER A 10 14.08 -18.90 -6.20
N ILE A 11 14.07 -17.89 -7.06
CA ILE A 11 13.12 -16.77 -6.97
C ILE A 11 11.76 -17.22 -7.51
N ASP A 12 10.71 -17.06 -6.70
CA ASP A 12 9.33 -17.29 -7.13
C ASP A 12 8.91 -16.28 -8.21
N ARG A 13 8.87 -16.73 -9.46
CA ARG A 13 8.49 -15.92 -10.62
C ARG A 13 6.99 -15.58 -10.68
N HIS A 14 6.16 -16.23 -9.85
CA HIS A 14 4.76 -15.84 -9.67
C HIS A 14 4.61 -14.61 -8.78
N SER A 15 5.52 -14.43 -7.82
CA SER A 15 5.55 -13.25 -6.94
C SER A 15 6.48 -12.14 -7.42
N PHE A 16 7.49 -12.48 -8.23
CA PHE A 16 8.50 -11.55 -8.72
C PHE A 16 8.65 -11.58 -10.25
N LYS A 17 8.81 -10.40 -10.82
CA LYS A 17 9.36 -10.22 -12.16
C LYS A 17 10.89 -10.28 -12.07
N VAL A 18 11.47 -11.20 -12.85
CA VAL A 18 12.91 -11.32 -13.05
C VAL A 18 13.20 -11.02 -14.52
N SER A 19 13.88 -9.93 -14.80
CA SER A 19 14.17 -9.46 -16.16
C SER A 19 15.65 -9.21 -16.36
N GLU A 20 16.18 -9.73 -17.47
CA GLU A 20 17.53 -9.42 -17.93
C GLU A 20 17.56 -8.12 -18.72
N LEU A 21 18.54 -7.28 -18.44
CA LEU A 21 18.75 -6.05 -19.17
C LEU A 21 20.22 -5.65 -19.13
N GLN A 22 20.82 -5.41 -20.31
CA GLN A 22 22.21 -4.94 -20.44
C GLN A 22 23.23 -5.83 -19.69
N GLY A 23 22.99 -7.14 -19.64
CA GLY A 23 23.85 -8.09 -18.94
C GLY A 23 23.71 -8.07 -17.41
N GLU A 24 22.68 -7.40 -16.87
CA GLU A 24 22.29 -7.46 -15.47
C GLU A 24 20.91 -8.11 -15.32
N VAL A 25 20.62 -8.64 -14.14
CA VAL A 25 19.32 -9.22 -13.80
C VAL A 25 18.64 -8.32 -12.78
N MET A 26 17.45 -7.81 -13.12
CA MET A 26 16.63 -7.02 -12.22
C MET A 26 15.50 -7.86 -11.63
N ILE A 27 15.36 -7.82 -10.31
CA ILE A 27 14.34 -8.51 -9.53
C ILE A 27 13.41 -7.48 -8.91
N GLN A 28 12.10 -7.66 -9.13
CA GLN A 28 11.06 -6.74 -8.67
C GLN A 28 9.79 -7.51 -8.30
N PRO A 29 9.03 -7.07 -7.30
CA PRO A 29 7.75 -7.69 -6.98
C PRO A 29 6.74 -7.39 -8.10
N HIS A 30 5.87 -8.36 -8.39
CA HIS A 30 4.65 -8.06 -9.15
C HIS A 30 3.76 -7.10 -8.36
N ARG A 31 2.91 -6.33 -9.06
CA ARG A 31 1.98 -5.37 -8.43
C ARG A 31 1.03 -6.01 -7.42
N THR A 32 0.74 -7.30 -7.58
CA THR A 32 -0.14 -8.09 -6.71
C THR A 32 0.56 -8.71 -5.50
N LYS A 33 1.91 -8.57 -5.39
CA LYS A 33 2.65 -9.12 -4.24
C LYS A 33 2.35 -8.31 -2.98
N HIS A 34 1.67 -8.96 -2.05
CA HIS A 34 1.28 -8.39 -0.76
C HIS A 34 1.76 -9.21 0.43
N ARG A 35 2.10 -10.49 0.22
CA ARG A 35 2.76 -11.35 1.21
C ARG A 35 4.26 -11.33 0.96
N TRP A 36 5.01 -11.20 2.04
CA TRP A 36 6.46 -11.09 2.02
C TRP A 36 7.05 -12.00 3.08
N GLY A 37 7.91 -12.92 2.67
CA GLY A 37 8.84 -13.63 3.55
C GLY A 37 10.00 -12.73 3.96
N ASP A 38 10.70 -13.10 5.04
CA ASP A 38 11.81 -12.31 5.61
C ASP A 38 12.95 -12.10 4.61
N GLU A 39 13.31 -13.15 3.87
CA GLU A 39 14.31 -13.16 2.81
C GLU A 39 13.88 -12.36 1.57
N GLU A 40 12.57 -12.33 1.31
CA GLU A 40 11.97 -11.67 0.15
C GLU A 40 11.94 -10.15 0.30
N LEU A 41 11.98 -9.63 1.54
CA LEU A 41 11.95 -8.18 1.79
C LEU A 41 13.04 -7.46 1.01
N ALA A 42 14.24 -8.03 0.97
CA ALA A 42 15.38 -7.47 0.24
C ALA A 42 15.20 -7.47 -1.29
N TRP A 43 14.32 -8.30 -1.84
CA TRP A 43 14.09 -8.43 -3.28
C TRP A 43 13.11 -7.39 -3.84
N ARG A 44 12.66 -6.44 -3.01
CA ARG A 44 11.75 -5.36 -3.44
C ARG A 44 12.28 -4.55 -4.62
N SER A 45 13.60 -4.43 -4.75
CA SER A 45 14.27 -3.77 -5.88
C SER A 45 15.77 -4.08 -5.87
N LEU A 46 16.14 -5.16 -6.56
CA LEU A 46 17.49 -5.68 -6.59
C LEU A 46 17.99 -5.79 -8.03
N VAL A 47 19.27 -5.46 -8.24
CA VAL A 47 19.97 -5.69 -9.50
C VAL A 47 21.20 -6.55 -9.21
N THR A 48 21.35 -7.64 -9.94
CA THR A 48 22.51 -8.54 -9.85
C THR A 48 23.20 -8.66 -11.20
N ASP A 49 24.40 -9.22 -11.22
CA ASP A 49 24.94 -9.82 -12.45
C ASP A 49 24.26 -11.18 -12.75
N PRO A 50 24.51 -11.82 -13.90
CA PRO A 50 23.93 -13.11 -14.25
C PRO A 50 24.35 -14.24 -13.29
N GLU A 51 25.47 -14.09 -12.59
CA GLU A 51 25.89 -15.02 -11.54
C GLU A 51 25.24 -14.72 -10.18
N GLY A 52 24.29 -13.79 -10.11
CA GLY A 52 23.54 -13.45 -8.91
C GLY A 52 24.27 -12.53 -7.91
N ARG A 53 25.45 -12.00 -8.24
CA ARG A 53 26.16 -11.05 -7.34
C ARG A 53 25.44 -9.72 -7.31
N VAL A 54 25.17 -9.21 -6.11
CA VAL A 54 24.46 -7.94 -5.94
C VAL A 54 25.26 -6.76 -6.50
N ARG A 55 24.65 -6.02 -7.43
CA ARG A 55 25.19 -4.80 -8.01
C ARG A 55 24.52 -3.57 -7.42
N SER A 56 23.20 -3.61 -7.22
CA SER A 56 22.40 -2.50 -6.71
C SER A 56 21.28 -3.01 -5.81
N ALA A 57 21.03 -2.34 -4.70
CA ALA A 57 19.91 -2.65 -3.81
C ALA A 57 19.22 -1.36 -3.34
N ALA A 58 17.88 -1.32 -3.45
CA ALA A 58 17.10 -0.29 -2.76
C ALA A 58 16.77 -0.76 -1.34
N TRP A 59 16.07 0.09 -0.57
CA TRP A 59 15.53 -0.34 0.72
C TRP A 59 14.77 -1.68 0.60
N PRO A 60 14.93 -2.60 1.57
CA PRO A 60 14.05 -3.76 1.65
C PRO A 60 12.59 -3.30 1.76
N LYS A 61 11.62 -4.19 1.54
CA LYS A 61 10.23 -3.89 1.87
C LYS A 61 10.14 -3.58 3.37
N PHE A 62 9.53 -2.44 3.66
CA PHE A 62 9.11 -2.07 4.99
C PHE A 62 7.67 -1.56 4.94
N PHE A 63 7.03 -1.59 6.10
CA PHE A 63 5.59 -1.57 6.25
C PHE A 63 5.13 -0.25 6.88
N ASN A 64 3.89 0.11 6.64
CA ASN A 64 3.20 1.10 7.45
C ASN A 64 2.92 0.51 8.84
N HIS A 65 2.91 1.34 9.88
CA HIS A 65 2.45 0.91 11.19
C HIS A 65 1.01 0.39 11.10
N GLY A 66 0.76 -0.82 11.60
CA GLY A 66 -0.53 -1.51 11.48
C GLY A 66 -0.68 -2.39 10.22
N GLU A 67 0.32 -2.41 9.32
CA GLU A 67 0.31 -3.30 8.15
C GLU A 67 0.92 -4.68 8.47
N HIS A 68 1.81 -4.79 9.46
CA HIS A 68 2.50 -6.04 9.79
C HIS A 68 2.78 -6.19 11.30
N ALA A 69 1.96 -7.00 11.98
CA ALA A 69 1.96 -7.14 13.44
C ALA A 69 3.35 -7.46 14.05
N GLY A 70 4.13 -8.34 13.41
CA GLY A 70 5.48 -8.66 13.91
C GLY A 70 6.47 -7.49 13.85
N HIS A 71 6.32 -6.61 12.85
CA HIS A 71 7.16 -5.40 12.74
C HIS A 71 6.69 -4.33 13.71
N ASP A 72 5.37 -4.21 13.92
CA ASP A 72 4.79 -3.29 14.91
C ASP A 72 5.23 -3.66 16.34
N ALA A 73 5.26 -4.97 16.67
CA ALA A 73 5.74 -5.45 17.96
C ALA A 73 7.22 -5.11 18.19
N GLU A 74 8.08 -5.32 17.18
CA GLU A 74 9.50 -4.97 17.26
C GLU A 74 9.72 -3.45 17.35
N PHE A 75 8.92 -2.67 16.64
CA PHE A 75 8.94 -1.21 16.73
C PHE A 75 8.53 -0.74 18.12
N ALA A 76 7.42 -1.24 18.68
CA ALA A 76 6.96 -0.89 20.02
C ALA A 76 8.01 -1.24 21.09
N ARG A 77 8.66 -2.41 20.97
CA ARG A 77 9.77 -2.81 21.85
C ARG A 77 10.95 -1.84 21.74
N ALA A 78 11.40 -1.53 20.53
CA ALA A 78 12.50 -0.60 20.32
C ALA A 78 12.18 0.81 20.83
N LEU A 79 10.94 1.28 20.63
CA LEU A 79 10.47 2.57 21.10
C LEU A 79 10.48 2.65 22.62
N ALA A 80 9.98 1.62 23.31
CA ALA A 80 10.00 1.54 24.77
C ALA A 80 11.44 1.56 25.33
N ALA A 81 12.41 1.04 24.59
CA ALA A 81 13.83 1.06 24.93
C ALA A 81 14.56 2.37 24.50
N GLY A 82 13.87 3.33 23.89
CA GLY A 82 14.49 4.56 23.35
C GLY A 82 15.40 4.31 22.14
N GLY A 83 15.30 3.16 21.49
CA GLY A 83 16.17 2.72 20.39
C GLY A 83 15.65 3.05 18.99
N VAL A 84 14.87 4.12 18.86
CA VAL A 84 14.25 4.52 17.58
C VAL A 84 14.72 5.93 17.18
N GLU A 85 15.19 6.04 15.95
CA GLU A 85 15.43 7.32 15.28
C GLU A 85 14.27 7.60 14.32
N PHE A 86 13.70 8.80 14.39
CA PHE A 86 12.66 9.23 13.47
C PHE A 86 13.23 10.22 12.48
N VAL A 87 13.08 9.94 11.18
CA VAL A 87 13.44 10.86 10.11
C VAL A 87 12.25 11.19 9.25
N GLU A 88 12.27 12.36 8.62
CA GLU A 88 11.24 12.77 7.68
C GLU A 88 11.10 11.75 6.55
N LYS A 89 9.85 11.34 6.29
CA LYS A 89 9.53 10.57 5.10
C LYS A 89 9.36 11.55 3.94
N ILE A 90 10.41 11.68 3.13
CA ILE A 90 10.39 12.49 1.92
C ILE A 90 9.45 11.85 0.89
N ASP A 91 8.50 12.63 0.40
CA ASP A 91 7.52 12.22 -0.61
C ASP A 91 8.07 12.55 -2.00
N GLY A 92 8.73 11.59 -2.64
CA GLY A 92 9.36 11.79 -3.93
C GLY A 92 9.62 10.50 -4.67
N THR A 93 10.62 10.52 -5.55
CA THR A 93 11.05 9.34 -6.30
C THR A 93 12.36 8.81 -5.75
N LEU A 94 12.34 7.58 -5.26
CA LEU A 94 13.54 6.87 -4.82
C LEU A 94 14.54 6.69 -5.96
N LEU A 95 15.73 7.24 -5.76
CA LEU A 95 16.93 7.01 -6.55
C LEU A 95 17.91 6.10 -5.80
N VAL A 96 18.43 5.12 -6.52
CA VAL A 96 19.51 4.25 -6.07
C VAL A 96 20.76 4.61 -6.85
N ALA A 97 21.82 4.96 -6.13
CA ALA A 97 23.10 5.36 -6.69
C ALA A 97 24.20 4.38 -6.28
N ASP A 98 24.91 3.84 -7.26
CA ASP A 98 26.00 2.90 -7.04
C ASP A 98 27.28 3.39 -7.70
N ALA A 99 28.40 3.10 -7.04
CA ALA A 99 29.69 3.18 -7.69
C ALA A 99 29.83 2.12 -8.79
N ARG A 100 30.42 2.51 -9.92
CA ARG A 100 30.69 1.63 -11.06
C ARG A 100 32.01 2.01 -11.71
N ARG A 101 32.84 1.02 -12.08
CA ARG A 101 34.04 1.29 -12.87
C ARG A 101 33.72 2.15 -14.11
N GLY A 102 34.31 3.33 -14.18
CA GLY A 102 34.09 4.29 -15.27
C GLY A 102 32.91 5.26 -15.09
N GLY A 103 32.24 5.29 -13.93
CA GLY A 103 31.24 6.31 -13.63
C GLY A 103 30.30 5.99 -12.47
N ALA A 104 29.09 6.53 -12.51
CA ALA A 104 28.04 6.24 -11.54
C ALA A 104 26.88 5.52 -12.22
N ARG A 105 26.26 4.56 -11.53
CA ARG A 105 24.93 4.07 -11.93
C ARG A 105 23.89 4.76 -11.06
N LEU A 106 22.89 5.35 -11.71
CA LEU A 106 21.69 5.88 -11.08
C LEU A 106 20.48 5.13 -11.63
N ARG A 107 19.54 4.79 -10.77
CA ARG A 107 18.29 4.16 -11.18
C ARG A 107 17.14 4.49 -10.25
N THR A 108 15.91 4.34 -10.72
CA THR A 108 14.76 4.31 -9.82
C THR A 108 14.56 2.91 -9.22
N ARG A 109 13.63 2.80 -8.27
CA ARG A 109 13.23 1.49 -7.71
C ARG A 109 12.74 0.52 -8.79
N GLY A 110 11.97 1.04 -9.74
CA GLY A 110 11.18 0.27 -10.70
C GLY A 110 11.88 0.00 -12.03
N GLN A 111 13.07 0.55 -12.24
CA GLN A 111 13.74 0.48 -13.52
C GLN A 111 15.27 0.36 -13.35
N PRO A 112 15.98 -0.19 -14.35
CA PRO A 112 17.45 -0.27 -14.42
C PRO A 112 18.17 1.09 -14.45
N GLY A 113 17.47 2.16 -14.85
CA GLY A 113 17.96 3.52 -15.01
C GLY A 113 16.96 4.54 -14.47
N LEU A 114 17.11 5.81 -14.83
CA LEU A 114 16.22 6.87 -14.32
C LEU A 114 14.94 7.05 -15.14
N GLY A 115 14.88 6.50 -16.36
CA GLY A 115 13.70 6.61 -17.22
C GLY A 115 13.37 8.06 -17.53
N GLU A 116 12.13 8.48 -17.27
CA GLU A 116 11.70 9.88 -17.45
C GLU A 116 12.48 10.88 -16.58
N PHE A 117 13.04 10.44 -15.45
CA PHE A 117 13.80 11.28 -14.54
C PHE A 117 15.26 11.52 -14.99
N GLU A 118 15.72 10.87 -16.06
CA GLU A 118 17.13 10.92 -16.49
C GLU A 118 17.60 12.35 -16.76
N ALA A 119 16.88 13.10 -17.60
CA ALA A 119 17.23 14.47 -17.94
C ALA A 119 17.16 15.42 -16.73
N PRO A 120 16.03 15.52 -15.98
CA PRO A 120 15.94 16.47 -14.88
C PRO A 120 16.89 16.15 -13.72
N VAL A 121 17.08 14.88 -13.37
CA VAL A 121 18.03 14.48 -12.30
C VAL A 121 19.47 14.76 -12.71
N ARG A 122 19.88 14.46 -13.95
CA ARG A 122 21.24 14.77 -14.40
C ARG A 122 21.51 16.27 -14.44
N ALA A 123 20.55 17.07 -14.90
CA ALA A 123 20.66 18.52 -14.89
C ALA A 123 20.80 19.07 -13.45
N LEU A 124 20.00 18.54 -12.51
CA LEU A 124 20.11 18.89 -11.09
C LEU A 124 21.47 18.53 -10.52
N ILE A 125 21.96 17.32 -10.76
CA ILE A 125 23.27 16.86 -10.27
C ILE A 125 24.39 17.74 -10.83
N ALA A 126 24.42 17.98 -12.14
CA ALA A 126 25.45 18.80 -12.78
C ALA A 126 25.47 20.23 -12.22
N ARG A 127 24.30 20.80 -11.94
CA ARG A 127 24.17 22.18 -11.45
C ARG A 127 24.44 22.32 -9.95
N ARG A 128 23.91 21.42 -9.12
CA ARG A 128 23.85 21.59 -7.65
C ARG A 128 24.68 20.59 -6.87
N TYR A 129 24.91 19.39 -7.42
CA TYR A 129 25.60 18.29 -6.72
C TYR A 129 26.71 17.64 -7.57
N PRO A 130 27.60 18.41 -8.22
CA PRO A 130 28.56 17.86 -9.18
C PRO A 130 29.50 16.82 -8.55
N GLY A 131 29.79 16.95 -7.25
CA GLY A 131 30.61 16.00 -6.50
C GLY A 131 30.04 14.58 -6.42
N LEU A 132 28.73 14.39 -6.62
CA LEU A 132 28.09 13.07 -6.52
C LEU A 132 28.66 12.08 -7.55
N LEU A 133 28.71 12.46 -8.83
CA LEU A 133 29.18 11.55 -9.89
C LEU A 133 30.68 11.27 -9.76
N THR A 134 31.45 12.29 -9.38
CA THR A 134 32.88 12.14 -9.12
C THR A 134 33.13 11.17 -7.96
N TRP A 135 32.42 11.32 -6.85
CA TRP A 135 32.60 10.44 -5.70
C TRP A 135 32.18 9.00 -6.00
N LEU A 136 31.07 8.80 -6.71
CA LEU A 136 30.62 7.46 -7.13
C LEU A 136 31.56 6.80 -8.16
N SER A 137 32.49 7.53 -8.79
CA SER A 137 33.45 6.92 -9.72
C SER A 137 34.57 6.14 -9.02
N ASP A 138 34.78 6.33 -7.72
CA ASP A 138 35.82 5.61 -6.96
C ASP A 138 35.23 4.36 -6.28
N GLU A 139 35.09 3.28 -7.03
CA GLU A 139 34.57 2.00 -6.53
C GLU A 139 35.41 1.35 -5.41
N ARG A 140 36.63 1.86 -5.16
CA ARG A 140 37.51 1.41 -4.09
C ARG A 140 37.19 2.06 -2.75
N ASP A 141 36.49 3.20 -2.75
CA ASP A 141 36.03 3.83 -1.51
C ASP A 141 34.95 2.90 -0.89
N PRO A 142 35.21 2.34 0.31
CA PRO A 142 34.30 1.38 0.93
C PRO A 142 32.92 1.98 1.24
N HIS A 143 32.77 3.30 1.27
CA HIS A 143 31.51 4.00 1.51
C HIS A 143 30.65 4.16 0.24
N VAL A 144 31.14 3.76 -0.94
CA VAL A 144 30.37 3.77 -2.21
C VAL A 144 30.48 2.46 -2.98
N GLY A 145 31.61 1.75 -2.91
CA GLY A 145 31.80 0.47 -3.60
C GLY A 145 30.92 -0.64 -3.02
N GLY A 146 30.90 -0.76 -1.69
CA GLY A 146 30.14 -1.77 -0.96
C GLY A 146 28.67 -1.40 -0.69
N LEU A 147 28.28 -0.16 -0.99
CA LEU A 147 26.97 0.40 -0.64
C LEU A 147 26.17 0.81 -1.88
N SER A 148 24.86 0.70 -1.79
CA SER A 148 23.92 1.41 -2.65
C SER A 148 23.42 2.62 -1.88
N LEU A 149 23.80 3.83 -2.32
CA LEU A 149 23.34 5.07 -1.69
C LEU A 149 21.91 5.39 -2.16
N LEU A 150 21.06 5.83 -1.23
CA LEU A 150 19.66 6.07 -1.49
C LEU A 150 19.32 7.54 -1.29
N PHE A 151 18.68 8.10 -2.31
CA PHE A 151 18.24 9.48 -2.33
C PHE A 151 16.77 9.53 -2.71
N GLU A 152 16.03 10.51 -2.17
CA GLU A 152 14.74 10.87 -2.72
C GLU A 152 14.91 12.09 -3.62
N TYR A 153 14.46 11.97 -4.87
CA TYR A 153 14.34 13.10 -5.78
C TYR A 153 12.97 13.74 -5.61
N VAL A 154 12.98 15.04 -5.33
CA VAL A 154 11.77 15.85 -5.20
C VAL A 154 11.84 17.00 -6.18
N ALA A 155 10.70 17.37 -6.76
CA ALA A 155 10.60 18.51 -7.66
C ALA A 155 9.15 19.02 -7.76
N PRO A 156 8.93 20.30 -8.10
CA PRO A 156 7.58 20.87 -8.22
C PRO A 156 6.72 20.16 -9.27
N ASP A 157 7.32 19.80 -10.40
CA ASP A 157 6.74 19.11 -11.56
C ASP A 157 6.53 17.60 -11.35
N HIS A 158 7.05 17.05 -10.25
CA HIS A 158 6.92 15.64 -9.90
C HIS A 158 6.30 15.47 -8.50
N THR A 159 5.26 16.26 -8.21
CA THR A 159 4.56 16.26 -6.91
C THR A 159 3.64 15.03 -6.78
N ILE A 160 3.89 14.19 -5.77
CA ILE A 160 3.00 13.07 -5.41
C ILE A 160 1.85 13.56 -4.51
N VAL A 161 2.16 14.17 -3.36
CA VAL A 161 1.20 14.88 -2.50
C VAL A 161 1.84 16.15 -1.92
N VAL A 162 3.07 16.04 -1.40
CA VAL A 162 3.80 17.17 -0.81
C VAL A 162 4.38 18.05 -1.92
N ARG A 163 4.09 19.34 -1.86
CA ARG A 163 4.60 20.32 -2.85
C ARG A 163 5.97 20.82 -2.44
N TYR A 164 6.94 20.67 -3.34
CA TYR A 164 8.29 21.21 -3.16
C TYR A 164 8.47 22.46 -4.01
N ALA A 165 9.20 23.44 -3.49
CA ALA A 165 9.44 24.71 -4.19
C ALA A 165 10.51 24.59 -5.29
N GLU A 166 11.47 23.68 -5.13
CA GLU A 166 12.59 23.49 -6.06
C GLU A 166 13.00 22.02 -6.16
N PRO A 167 13.60 21.60 -7.29
CA PRO A 167 14.19 20.29 -7.42
C PRO A 167 15.36 20.08 -6.46
N ALA A 168 15.36 18.96 -5.74
CA ALA A 168 16.43 18.60 -4.81
C ALA A 168 16.63 17.08 -4.73
N LEU A 169 17.83 16.70 -4.28
CA LEU A 169 18.10 15.35 -3.79
C LEU A 169 18.20 15.41 -2.27
N VAL A 170 17.60 14.43 -1.60
CA VAL A 170 17.69 14.26 -0.15
C VAL A 170 18.27 12.88 0.14
N PHE A 171 19.37 12.81 0.88
CA PHE A 171 19.95 11.52 1.27
C PHE A 171 19.10 10.85 2.34
N ILE A 172 18.64 9.63 2.07
CA ILE A 172 17.75 8.91 3.00
C ILE A 172 18.41 7.70 3.65
N GLY A 173 19.61 7.30 3.21
CA GLY A 173 20.41 6.22 3.79
C GLY A 173 21.08 5.37 2.71
N ALA A 174 21.53 4.17 3.05
CA ALA A 174 22.18 3.24 2.12
C ALA A 174 21.85 1.78 2.42
N VAL A 175 22.14 0.89 1.47
CA VAL A 175 22.06 -0.56 1.67
C VAL A 175 23.43 -1.17 1.49
N ASP A 176 23.83 -2.00 2.44
CA ASP A 176 25.05 -2.80 2.36
C ASP A 176 24.83 -3.96 1.40
N LYS A 177 25.60 -4.02 0.29
CA LYS A 177 25.41 -5.05 -0.75
C LYS A 177 25.83 -6.45 -0.29
N ALA A 178 26.65 -6.57 0.74
CA ALA A 178 27.10 -7.85 1.27
C ALA A 178 26.07 -8.50 2.21
N THR A 179 25.18 -7.70 2.80
CA THR A 179 24.19 -8.18 3.77
C THR A 179 22.73 -7.85 3.40
N LEU A 180 22.53 -6.98 2.42
CA LEU A 180 21.26 -6.32 2.08
C LEU A 180 20.63 -5.58 3.27
N ALA A 181 21.41 -5.32 4.30
CA ALA A 181 20.96 -4.64 5.49
C ALA A 181 20.94 -3.13 5.27
N PRO A 182 19.89 -2.44 5.75
CA PRO A 182 19.89 -1.01 5.80
C PRO A 182 21.04 -0.39 6.62
N ARG A 183 21.53 0.77 6.18
CA ARG A 183 22.59 1.58 6.80
C ARG A 183 22.17 3.05 6.83
N TRP A 184 22.30 3.70 7.98
CA TRP A 184 21.90 5.10 8.18
C TRP A 184 22.72 5.80 9.26
N ASP A 185 23.95 5.34 9.50
CA ASP A 185 24.80 5.95 10.53
C ASP A 185 25.16 7.42 10.21
N ALA A 186 25.34 8.21 11.27
CA ALA A 186 25.58 9.65 11.16
C ALA A 186 26.88 9.98 10.43
N GLU A 187 27.89 9.11 10.52
CA GLU A 187 29.16 9.27 9.80
C GLU A 187 28.95 9.20 8.29
N LEU A 188 28.18 8.21 7.81
CA LEU A 188 27.83 8.09 6.40
C LEU A 188 27.04 9.32 5.92
N ALA A 189 26.02 9.75 6.66
CA ALA A 189 25.23 10.93 6.31
C ALA A 189 26.11 12.20 6.19
N ALA A 190 26.97 12.44 7.19
CA ALA A 190 27.88 13.58 7.18
C ALA A 190 28.90 13.49 6.03
N ARG A 191 29.34 12.28 5.67
CA ARG A 191 30.24 12.07 4.53
C ARG A 191 29.55 12.38 3.20
N VAL A 192 28.32 11.91 3.00
CA VAL A 192 27.52 12.22 1.79
C VAL A 192 27.38 13.74 1.65
N GLU A 193 27.00 14.43 2.72
CA GLU A 193 26.86 15.89 2.70
C GLU A 193 28.19 16.59 2.37
N ARG A 194 29.31 16.21 3.01
CA ARG A 194 30.62 16.79 2.72
C ARG A 194 31.10 16.56 1.28
N GLN A 195 30.86 15.37 0.73
CA GLN A 195 31.35 15.00 -0.61
C GLN A 195 30.47 15.54 -1.75
N THR A 196 29.17 15.77 -1.49
CA THR A 196 28.20 16.01 -2.57
C THR A 196 27.37 17.28 -2.38
N GLY A 197 27.33 17.85 -1.17
CA GLY A 197 26.41 18.92 -0.79
C GLY A 197 24.96 18.47 -0.59
N ILE A 198 24.66 17.17 -0.72
CA ILE A 198 23.32 16.61 -0.53
C ILE A 198 23.07 16.42 0.98
N ARG A 199 22.02 17.06 1.50
CA ARG A 199 21.65 16.96 2.91
C ARG A 199 20.92 15.65 3.22
N PRO A 200 21.10 15.08 4.43
CA PRO A 200 20.27 13.99 4.89
C PRO A 200 18.82 14.43 5.16
N ALA A 201 17.89 13.48 5.12
CA ALA A 201 16.52 13.69 5.57
C ALA A 201 16.51 14.21 7.04
N PRO A 202 15.72 15.25 7.36
CA PRO A 202 15.67 15.79 8.72
C PRO A 202 15.29 14.75 9.77
N ALA A 203 16.00 14.75 10.89
CA ALA A 203 15.64 13.95 12.06
C ALA A 203 14.63 14.72 12.94
N HIS A 204 13.74 13.97 13.60
CA HIS A 204 12.70 14.51 14.46
C HIS A 204 12.81 13.94 15.87
N ALA A 205 12.87 14.83 16.86
CA ALA A 205 12.69 14.46 18.26
C ALA A 205 11.18 14.32 18.52
N LEU A 206 10.76 13.15 18.99
CA LEU A 206 9.36 12.85 19.30
C LEU A 206 9.17 12.57 20.79
N PRO A 207 7.93 12.68 21.30
CA PRO A 207 7.59 12.21 22.64
C PRO A 207 7.93 10.73 22.83
N SER A 208 8.07 10.30 24.07
CA SER A 208 8.10 8.88 24.42
C SER A 208 6.70 8.29 24.43
N GLY A 209 6.61 6.98 24.20
CA GLY A 209 5.35 6.24 24.19
C GLY A 209 4.67 6.20 22.82
N LEU A 210 4.11 5.04 22.51
CA LEU A 210 3.54 4.74 21.19
C LEU A 210 2.42 5.71 20.82
N ASP A 211 1.43 5.90 21.70
CA ASP A 211 0.26 6.73 21.41
C ASP A 211 0.63 8.20 21.18
N ALA A 212 1.60 8.73 21.95
CA ALA A 212 2.06 10.10 21.80
C ALA A 212 2.82 10.29 20.47
N VAL A 213 3.67 9.33 20.09
CA VAL A 213 4.34 9.31 18.78
C VAL A 213 3.32 9.26 17.65
N LEU A 214 2.36 8.33 17.70
CA LEU A 214 1.35 8.18 16.67
C LEU A 214 0.46 9.43 16.57
N GLY A 215 0.04 9.98 17.70
CA GLY A 215 -0.73 11.23 17.76
C GLY A 215 0.02 12.40 17.14
N HIS A 216 1.32 12.54 17.43
CA HIS A 216 2.16 13.57 16.83
C HIS A 216 2.26 13.42 15.31
N VAL A 217 2.58 12.21 14.81
CA VAL A 217 2.75 11.98 13.37
C VAL A 217 1.44 12.21 12.61
N ARG A 218 0.31 11.73 13.13
CA ARG A 218 -1.02 11.94 12.54
C ARG A 218 -1.37 13.43 12.41
N ALA A 219 -0.94 14.23 13.38
CA ALA A 219 -1.17 15.68 13.41
C ALA A 219 -0.27 16.49 12.46
N LEU A 220 0.78 15.89 11.87
CA LEU A 220 1.64 16.60 10.92
C LEU A 220 0.83 17.12 9.73
N ARG A 221 1.27 18.27 9.19
CA ARG A 221 0.66 18.93 8.03
C ARG A 221 1.71 19.25 6.99
N GLY A 222 1.31 19.17 5.72
CA GLY A 222 2.20 19.41 4.58
C GLY A 222 3.39 18.45 4.48
N ARG A 223 3.29 17.28 5.13
CA ARG A 223 4.33 16.24 5.19
C ARG A 223 3.67 14.87 5.05
N GLU A 224 4.37 13.94 4.39
CA GLU A 224 3.88 12.57 4.31
C GLU A 224 3.87 11.89 5.69
N GLY A 225 4.92 12.11 6.48
CA GLY A 225 5.07 11.53 7.80
C GLY A 225 6.54 11.28 8.09
N LEU A 226 6.83 10.21 8.86
CA LEU A 226 8.16 9.85 9.31
C LEU A 226 8.49 8.39 8.98
N VAL A 227 9.78 8.08 8.90
CA VAL A 227 10.31 6.72 8.91
C VAL A 227 10.98 6.50 10.26
N ALA A 228 10.50 5.51 11.01
CA ALA A 228 11.17 5.01 12.20
C ALA A 228 12.27 4.04 11.78
N ARG A 229 13.50 4.31 12.22
CA ARG A 229 14.70 3.50 12.03
C ARG A 229 15.09 2.89 13.37
N PHE A 230 15.19 1.57 13.43
CA PHE A 230 15.44 0.87 14.69
C PHE A 230 16.11 -0.47 14.47
N ARG A 231 16.43 -1.18 15.55
CA ARG A 231 16.93 -2.55 15.52
C ARG A 231 15.94 -3.49 16.19
N ASP A 232 15.65 -4.62 15.53
CA ASP A 232 14.83 -5.67 16.12
C ASP A 232 15.54 -6.40 17.26
N ALA A 233 14.88 -7.37 17.89
CA ALA A 233 15.43 -8.09 19.04
C ALA A 233 16.73 -8.85 18.72
N ALA A 234 16.93 -9.21 17.45
CA ALA A 234 18.15 -9.84 16.94
C ALA A 234 19.22 -8.81 16.53
N GLY A 235 19.00 -7.51 16.77
CA GLY A 235 19.92 -6.43 16.41
C GLY A 235 19.90 -6.05 14.93
N ARG A 236 19.00 -6.63 14.12
CA ARG A 236 18.91 -6.38 12.68
C ARG A 236 18.25 -5.03 12.43
N PRO A 237 18.77 -4.20 11.51
CA PRO A 237 18.13 -2.94 11.18
C PRO A 237 16.75 -3.15 10.56
N ARG A 238 15.79 -2.32 10.98
CA ARG A 238 14.40 -2.29 10.53
C ARG A 238 13.96 -0.85 10.26
N LEU A 239 12.98 -0.74 9.38
CA LEU A 239 12.31 0.51 9.00
C LEU A 239 10.80 0.31 9.20
N LEU A 240 10.09 1.37 9.62
CA LEU A 240 8.63 1.40 9.68
C LEU A 240 8.14 2.79 9.27
N LYS A 241 7.06 2.86 8.49
CA LYS A 241 6.47 4.13 8.04
C LYS A 241 5.37 4.54 9.02
N LEU A 242 5.41 5.80 9.41
CA LEU A 242 4.34 6.48 10.13
C LEU A 242 3.86 7.61 9.24
N LYS A 243 2.58 7.65 8.88
CA LYS A 243 2.03 8.65 7.96
C LYS A 243 1.09 9.61 8.67
N SER A 244 1.05 10.86 8.18
CA SER A 244 0.11 11.86 8.65
C SER A 244 -1.31 11.55 8.15
N ASP A 245 -2.33 11.93 8.91
CA ASP A 245 -3.72 11.71 8.50
C ASP A 245 -4.06 12.53 7.25
N GLU A 246 -3.50 13.74 7.13
CA GLU A 246 -3.68 14.59 5.95
C GLU A 246 -3.13 13.91 4.69
N PHE A 247 -1.91 13.36 4.75
CA PHE A 247 -1.33 12.68 3.61
C PHE A 247 -2.13 11.44 3.23
N VAL A 248 -2.48 10.59 4.20
CA VAL A 248 -3.27 9.37 3.93
C VAL A 248 -4.61 9.73 3.31
N ARG A 249 -5.26 10.79 3.78
CA ARG A 249 -6.52 11.28 3.20
C ARG A 249 -6.33 11.75 1.76
N ILE A 250 -5.37 12.62 1.48
CA ILE A 250 -5.16 13.18 0.12
C ILE A 250 -4.71 12.07 -0.84
N HIS A 251 -3.77 11.23 -0.41
CA HIS A 251 -3.28 10.09 -1.19
C HIS A 251 -4.40 9.07 -1.42
N GLY A 252 -5.21 8.75 -0.42
CA GLY A 252 -6.36 7.85 -0.52
C GLY A 252 -7.45 8.37 -1.45
N GLN A 253 -7.73 9.67 -1.41
CA GLN A 253 -8.63 10.35 -2.35
C GLN A 253 -8.09 10.26 -3.79
N ARG A 254 -6.79 10.51 -3.99
CA ARG A 254 -6.10 10.33 -5.28
C ARG A 254 -6.04 8.85 -5.71
N ALA A 255 -6.02 7.93 -4.75
CA ALA A 255 -6.09 6.48 -4.97
C ALA A 255 -7.51 5.96 -5.32
N THR A 256 -8.46 6.87 -5.58
CA THR A 256 -9.60 6.67 -6.49
C THR A 256 -10.77 5.79 -6.03
N LEU A 257 -10.90 5.51 -4.74
CA LEU A 257 -12.13 4.94 -4.19
C LEU A 257 -12.85 5.99 -3.34
N GLY A 258 -13.75 6.76 -3.96
CA GLY A 258 -14.80 7.44 -3.19
C GLY A 258 -15.65 6.43 -2.41
N GLU A 259 -16.41 6.87 -1.42
CA GLU A 259 -17.20 5.97 -0.54
C GLU A 259 -18.05 4.96 -1.33
N ARG A 260 -18.76 5.41 -2.37
CA ARG A 260 -19.54 4.52 -3.25
C ARG A 260 -18.68 3.46 -3.93
N GLY A 261 -17.49 3.85 -4.41
CA GLY A 261 -16.52 2.93 -5.00
C GLY A 261 -16.00 1.91 -3.99
N ALA A 262 -15.71 2.35 -2.76
CA ALA A 262 -15.28 1.47 -1.68
C ALA A 262 -16.37 0.43 -1.30
N ARG A 263 -17.63 0.87 -1.12
CA ARG A 263 -18.77 -0.05 -0.84
C ARG A 263 -18.99 -1.04 -1.97
N ARG A 264 -18.98 -0.57 -3.23
CA ARG A 264 -19.08 -1.43 -4.42
C ARG A 264 -17.95 -2.46 -4.47
N LEU A 265 -16.72 -2.04 -4.21
CA LEU A 265 -15.58 -2.94 -4.20
C LEU A 265 -15.66 -3.95 -3.06
N ALA A 266 -16.09 -3.53 -1.86
CA ALA A 266 -16.32 -4.41 -0.72
C ALA A 266 -17.35 -5.51 -1.05
N LEU A 267 -18.46 -5.14 -1.69
CA LEU A 267 -19.46 -6.09 -2.18
C LEU A 267 -18.87 -7.06 -3.21
N LEU A 268 -18.12 -6.56 -4.19
CA LEU A 268 -17.56 -7.40 -5.27
C LEU A 268 -16.46 -8.36 -4.76
N LEU A 269 -15.73 -7.95 -3.73
CA LEU A 269 -14.66 -8.76 -3.12
C LEU A 269 -15.13 -9.56 -1.90
N ASP A 270 -16.43 -9.54 -1.60
CA ASP A 270 -17.06 -10.24 -0.46
C ASP A 270 -16.39 -9.91 0.88
N ILE A 271 -16.10 -8.62 1.10
CA ILE A 271 -15.49 -8.10 2.33
C ILE A 271 -16.57 -7.94 3.38
N ARG A 272 -16.42 -8.60 4.54
CA ARG A 272 -17.45 -8.63 5.58
C ARG A 272 -17.06 -7.89 6.86
N SER A 273 -15.78 -7.59 7.02
CA SER A 273 -15.26 -6.92 8.21
C SER A 273 -14.08 -6.01 7.87
N GLU A 274 -13.70 -5.13 8.82
CA GLU A 274 -12.50 -4.30 8.68
C GLU A 274 -11.23 -5.14 8.48
N ALA A 275 -11.16 -6.33 9.08
CA ALA A 275 -10.02 -7.24 8.96
C ALA A 275 -9.84 -7.79 7.53
N ASP A 276 -10.91 -7.85 6.74
CA ASP A 276 -10.90 -8.38 5.38
C ASP A 276 -10.43 -7.36 4.34
N ILE A 277 -10.44 -6.06 4.68
CA ILE A 277 -10.21 -4.97 3.72
C ILE A 277 -8.82 -5.06 3.11
N ALA A 278 -7.78 -4.99 3.95
CA ALA A 278 -6.40 -4.92 3.46
C ALA A 278 -6.01 -6.16 2.64
N PRO A 279 -6.30 -7.41 3.07
CA PRO A 279 -6.06 -8.59 2.24
C PRO A 279 -6.81 -8.56 0.90
N ALA A 280 -8.09 -8.17 0.89
CA ALA A 280 -8.90 -8.14 -0.32
C ALA A 280 -8.44 -7.06 -1.31
N PHE A 281 -8.13 -5.86 -0.81
CA PHE A 281 -7.64 -4.74 -1.60
C PHE A 281 -6.28 -5.05 -2.22
N ALA A 282 -5.39 -5.69 -1.47
CA ALA A 282 -4.08 -6.06 -1.96
C ALA A 282 -4.14 -7.09 -3.12
N ARG A 283 -5.11 -8.01 -3.11
CA ARG A 283 -5.34 -8.95 -4.24
C ARG A 283 -5.65 -8.25 -5.55
N VAL A 284 -6.23 -7.05 -5.49
CA VAL A 284 -6.61 -6.26 -6.66
C VAL A 284 -5.65 -5.09 -6.93
N GLY A 285 -4.48 -5.08 -6.26
CA GLY A 285 -3.44 -4.10 -6.49
C GLY A 285 -3.70 -2.72 -5.87
N LEU A 286 -4.57 -2.64 -4.86
CA LEU A 286 -4.71 -1.46 -4.01
C LEU A 286 -3.74 -1.56 -2.83
N ASP A 287 -3.19 -0.42 -2.44
CA ASP A 287 -2.22 -0.33 -1.35
C ASP A 287 -2.89 -0.26 0.04
N HIS A 288 -2.06 -0.27 1.08
CA HIS A 288 -2.52 -0.21 2.45
C HIS A 288 -3.24 1.11 2.74
N GLU A 289 -2.77 2.21 2.14
CA GLU A 289 -3.35 3.54 2.28
C GLU A 289 -4.79 3.59 1.74
N ALA A 290 -5.05 2.99 0.58
CA ALA A 290 -6.40 2.82 0.05
C ALA A 290 -7.28 1.97 0.98
N ALA A 291 -6.73 0.90 1.56
CA ALA A 291 -7.44 0.07 2.53
C ALA A 291 -7.78 0.82 3.82
N THR A 292 -6.82 1.57 4.40
CA THR A 292 -7.03 2.39 5.60
C THR A 292 -8.08 3.46 5.36
N TYR A 293 -8.02 4.13 4.20
CA TYR A 293 -9.02 5.13 3.83
C TYR A 293 -10.41 4.50 3.69
N ALA A 294 -10.51 3.39 2.97
CA ALA A 294 -11.78 2.68 2.78
C ALA A 294 -12.36 2.17 4.10
N ALA A 295 -11.53 1.70 5.04
CA ALA A 295 -11.98 1.19 6.34
C ALA A 295 -12.88 2.17 7.10
N GLY A 296 -12.50 3.46 7.15
CA GLY A 296 -13.32 4.48 7.78
C GLY A 296 -14.72 4.59 7.16
N SER A 297 -14.81 4.52 5.82
CA SER A 297 -16.08 4.60 5.09
C SER A 297 -16.89 3.29 5.11
N LEU A 298 -16.23 2.14 5.29
CA LEU A 298 -16.86 0.82 5.24
C LEU A 298 -17.42 0.34 6.59
N ARG A 299 -17.05 0.97 7.72
CA ARG A 299 -17.61 0.60 9.04
C ARG A 299 -19.13 0.63 9.07
N GLY A 300 -19.73 1.72 8.62
CA GLY A 300 -21.18 1.85 8.54
C GLY A 300 -21.77 0.80 7.60
N PHE A 301 -21.13 0.59 6.45
CA PHE A 301 -21.55 -0.41 5.47
C PHE A 301 -21.56 -1.85 6.03
N PHE A 302 -20.57 -2.25 6.83
CA PHE A 302 -20.59 -3.59 7.44
C PHE A 302 -21.71 -3.76 8.45
N ALA A 303 -21.98 -2.74 9.27
CA ALA A 303 -23.12 -2.75 10.18
C ALA A 303 -24.45 -2.86 9.41
N GLU A 304 -24.59 -2.14 8.29
CA GLU A 304 -25.74 -2.24 7.41
C GLU A 304 -25.86 -3.62 6.75
N LEU A 305 -24.74 -4.23 6.35
CA LEU A 305 -24.68 -5.57 5.75
C LEU A 305 -25.16 -6.64 6.74
N THR A 306 -24.63 -6.64 7.96
CA THR A 306 -25.06 -7.55 9.04
C THR A 306 -26.53 -7.35 9.38
N ALA A 307 -26.98 -6.10 9.52
CA ALA A 307 -28.40 -5.81 9.77
C ALA A 307 -29.31 -6.28 8.62
N GLY A 308 -28.84 -6.20 7.37
CA GLY A 308 -29.52 -6.74 6.20
C GLY A 308 -29.66 -8.26 6.23
N GLU A 309 -28.60 -8.98 6.63
CA GLU A 309 -28.63 -10.44 6.78
C GLU A 309 -29.58 -10.87 7.90
N GLU A 310 -29.53 -10.21 9.05
CA GLU A 310 -30.43 -10.49 10.18
C GLU A 310 -31.90 -10.24 9.82
N ARG A 311 -32.18 -9.16 9.07
CA ARG A 311 -33.55 -8.87 8.60
C ARG A 311 -34.00 -9.89 7.56
N LEU A 312 -33.12 -10.32 6.65
CA LEU A 312 -33.44 -11.40 5.71
C LEU A 312 -33.77 -12.71 6.45
N GLY A 313 -33.01 -13.05 7.49
CA GLY A 313 -33.29 -14.19 8.37
C GLY A 313 -34.64 -14.07 9.06
N ARG A 314 -34.96 -12.90 9.64
CA ARG A 314 -36.27 -12.64 10.25
C ARG A 314 -37.44 -12.75 9.27
N VAL A 315 -37.28 -12.26 8.03
CA VAL A 315 -38.30 -12.45 6.98
C VAL A 315 -38.51 -13.94 6.72
N HIS A 316 -37.44 -14.74 6.67
CA HIS A 316 -37.55 -16.19 6.49
C HIS A 316 -38.27 -16.86 7.67
N GLU A 317 -37.99 -16.45 8.91
CA GLU A 317 -38.66 -16.97 10.12
C GLU A 317 -40.15 -16.62 10.17
N LEU A 318 -40.50 -15.34 9.96
CA LEU A 318 -41.87 -14.86 9.99
C LEU A 318 -42.76 -15.51 8.92
N LEU A 319 -42.19 -15.73 7.73
CA LEU A 319 -42.90 -16.32 6.60
C LEU A 319 -42.80 -17.84 6.59
N GLY A 320 -42.03 -18.49 7.47
CA GLY A 320 -41.87 -19.93 7.45
C GLY A 320 -41.34 -20.51 6.11
N PRO A 321 -41.39 -21.85 5.94
CA PRO A 321 -40.76 -22.52 4.80
C PRO A 321 -41.49 -22.25 3.47
N PRO A 322 -40.77 -22.10 2.33
CA PRO A 322 -41.39 -21.91 1.02
C PRO A 322 -42.38 -23.03 0.65
N GLY A 323 -43.64 -22.67 0.39
CA GLY A 323 -44.70 -23.60 0.00
C GLY A 323 -45.68 -23.98 1.12
N SER A 324 -45.54 -23.42 2.33
CA SER A 324 -46.56 -23.52 3.39
C SER A 324 -47.81 -22.67 3.10
N TRP A 325 -47.73 -21.74 2.15
CA TRP A 325 -48.80 -20.80 1.80
C TRP A 325 -49.36 -21.19 0.44
N GLY A 326 -50.68 -21.37 0.37
CA GLY A 326 -51.40 -21.91 -0.79
C GLY A 326 -51.11 -21.23 -2.13
N ASP A 327 -52.02 -20.39 -2.62
CA ASP A 327 -51.75 -19.62 -3.84
C ASP A 327 -50.96 -18.34 -3.56
N ARG A 328 -50.51 -17.67 -4.63
CA ARG A 328 -49.74 -16.42 -4.53
C ARG A 328 -50.50 -15.32 -3.78
N ARG A 329 -51.83 -15.30 -3.86
CA ARG A 329 -52.66 -14.29 -3.20
C ARG A 329 -52.65 -14.51 -1.69
N ALA A 330 -52.84 -15.75 -1.25
CA ALA A 330 -52.74 -16.13 0.14
C ALA A 330 -51.36 -15.79 0.73
N PHE A 331 -50.29 -16.01 -0.03
CA PHE A 331 -48.94 -15.58 0.38
C PHE A 331 -48.83 -14.06 0.54
N VAL A 332 -49.32 -13.28 -0.44
CA VAL A 332 -49.25 -11.82 -0.40
C VAL A 332 -50.00 -11.26 0.81
N ASP A 333 -51.20 -11.75 1.09
CA ASP A 333 -52.00 -11.32 2.24
C ASP A 333 -51.27 -11.65 3.56
N HIS A 334 -50.72 -12.86 3.66
CA HIS A 334 -49.94 -13.28 4.82
C HIS A 334 -48.67 -12.43 5.01
N ALA A 335 -47.85 -12.27 3.96
CA ALA A 335 -46.61 -11.50 4.03
C ALA A 335 -46.87 -10.03 4.39
N THR A 336 -47.93 -9.42 3.84
CA THR A 336 -48.32 -8.04 4.17
C THR A 336 -48.64 -7.92 5.67
N LEU A 337 -49.41 -8.86 6.21
CA LEU A 337 -49.76 -8.86 7.63
C LEU A 337 -48.53 -9.07 8.53
N GLN A 338 -47.70 -10.07 8.23
CA GLN A 338 -46.53 -10.39 9.05
C GLN A 338 -45.49 -9.29 9.03
N LEU A 339 -45.13 -8.76 7.86
CA LEU A 339 -44.10 -7.71 7.75
C LEU A 339 -44.55 -6.40 8.41
N ALA A 340 -45.86 -6.11 8.46
CA ALA A 340 -46.38 -4.94 9.16
C ALA A 340 -46.25 -5.01 10.69
N THR A 341 -46.07 -6.21 11.26
CA THR A 341 -45.88 -6.39 12.71
C THR A 341 -44.46 -6.02 13.17
N ASP A 342 -43.48 -6.04 12.25
CA ASP A 342 -42.10 -5.65 12.52
C ASP A 342 -41.79 -4.31 11.82
N ARG A 343 -41.62 -3.26 12.62
CA ARG A 343 -41.28 -1.92 12.11
C ARG A 343 -40.05 -1.93 11.21
N ALA A 344 -39.06 -2.78 11.48
CA ALA A 344 -37.82 -2.87 10.69
C ALA A 344 -38.02 -3.51 9.31
N LEU A 345 -39.16 -4.17 9.09
CA LEU A 345 -39.52 -4.88 7.85
C LEU A 345 -40.71 -4.24 7.13
N SER A 346 -41.23 -3.11 7.63
CA SER A 346 -42.43 -2.45 7.13
C SER A 346 -42.25 -1.70 5.79
N ASP A 347 -41.02 -1.58 5.30
CA ASP A 347 -40.75 -0.91 4.02
C ASP A 347 -41.06 -1.81 2.80
N SER A 348 -41.12 -1.18 1.62
CA SER A 348 -41.44 -1.89 0.36
C SER A 348 -40.29 -2.76 -0.16
N LEU A 349 -39.07 -2.63 0.37
CA LEU A 349 -37.96 -3.52 0.03
C LEU A 349 -38.23 -4.91 0.59
N TRP A 350 -38.58 -5.03 1.87
CA TRP A 350 -38.77 -6.33 2.51
C TRP A 350 -39.96 -7.12 1.96
N PHE A 351 -41.01 -6.44 1.50
CA PHE A 351 -42.08 -7.10 0.76
C PHE A 351 -41.58 -7.70 -0.57
N ARG A 352 -40.72 -7.00 -1.31
CA ARG A 352 -40.10 -7.53 -2.54
C ARG A 352 -39.16 -8.70 -2.23
N VAL A 353 -38.40 -8.62 -1.13
CA VAL A 353 -37.56 -9.73 -0.63
C VAL A 353 -38.41 -10.96 -0.33
N ALA A 354 -39.53 -10.79 0.39
CA ALA A 354 -40.48 -11.85 0.71
C ALA A 354 -41.03 -12.55 -0.55
N LEU A 355 -41.43 -11.78 -1.57
CA LEU A 355 -41.85 -12.35 -2.85
C LEU A 355 -40.77 -13.22 -3.50
N LYS A 356 -39.49 -12.82 -3.43
CA LYS A 356 -38.38 -13.63 -3.98
C LYS A 356 -38.12 -14.90 -3.18
N LEU A 357 -38.29 -14.86 -1.87
CA LEU A 357 -38.24 -16.07 -1.04
C LEU A 357 -39.36 -17.05 -1.39
N HIS A 358 -40.59 -16.56 -1.58
CA HIS A 358 -41.74 -17.37 -2.02
C HIS A 358 -41.52 -18.00 -3.40
N GLU A 359 -40.94 -17.25 -4.34
CA GLU A 359 -40.53 -17.74 -5.67
C GLU A 359 -39.37 -18.75 -5.62
N ARG A 360 -38.86 -19.12 -4.43
CA ARG A 360 -37.67 -19.97 -4.23
C ARG A 360 -36.41 -19.40 -4.87
N ARG A 361 -36.24 -18.08 -4.79
CA ARG A 361 -35.09 -17.34 -5.32
C ARG A 361 -34.34 -16.59 -4.20
N PRO A 362 -33.75 -17.29 -3.22
CA PRO A 362 -33.06 -16.67 -2.09
C PRO A 362 -31.91 -15.75 -2.52
N ASP A 363 -31.16 -16.12 -3.57
CA ASP A 363 -30.08 -15.28 -4.10
C ASP A 363 -30.59 -13.92 -4.61
N GLU A 364 -31.79 -13.88 -5.21
CA GLU A 364 -32.40 -12.64 -5.68
C GLU A 364 -32.98 -11.82 -4.54
N ALA A 365 -33.48 -12.48 -3.50
CA ALA A 365 -33.86 -11.83 -2.25
C ALA A 365 -32.65 -11.12 -1.64
N TRP A 366 -31.50 -11.78 -1.57
CA TRP A 366 -30.26 -11.18 -1.09
C TRP A 366 -29.73 -10.06 -2.00
N ARG A 367 -29.80 -10.22 -3.33
CA ARG A 367 -29.42 -9.16 -4.28
C ARG A 367 -30.25 -7.89 -4.11
N LEU A 368 -31.54 -7.99 -3.75
CA LEU A 368 -32.36 -6.82 -3.43
C LEU A 368 -31.84 -6.08 -2.19
N VAL A 369 -31.43 -6.81 -1.16
CA VAL A 369 -30.82 -6.20 0.04
C VAL A 369 -29.51 -5.52 -0.33
N LEU A 370 -28.61 -6.23 -1.02
CA LEU A 370 -27.34 -5.67 -1.49
C LEU A 370 -27.54 -4.41 -2.34
N ALA A 371 -28.49 -4.42 -3.28
CA ALA A 371 -28.85 -3.28 -4.11
C ALA A 371 -29.26 -2.05 -3.29
N SER A 372 -30.01 -2.24 -2.21
CA SER A 372 -30.36 -1.15 -1.29
C SER A 372 -29.15 -0.60 -0.54
N LEU A 373 -28.18 -1.43 -0.18
CA LEU A 373 -27.00 -1.03 0.61
C LEU A 373 -25.99 -0.20 -0.19
N VAL A 374 -25.94 -0.40 -1.51
CA VAL A 374 -25.06 0.35 -2.42
C VAL A 374 -25.79 1.42 -3.23
N ASP A 375 -27.09 1.63 -2.98
CA ASP A 375 -27.95 2.60 -3.68
C ASP A 375 -27.97 2.40 -5.21
N GLU A 376 -28.18 1.15 -5.65
CA GLU A 376 -28.14 0.77 -7.06
C GLU A 376 -29.34 -0.09 -7.45
N PRO A 377 -29.76 -0.08 -8.73
CA PRO A 377 -30.77 -1.03 -9.21
C PRO A 377 -30.31 -2.49 -9.04
N VAL A 378 -31.23 -3.39 -8.67
CA VAL A 378 -30.93 -4.83 -8.54
C VAL A 378 -30.38 -5.45 -9.84
N ALA A 379 -30.81 -4.93 -10.99
CA ALA A 379 -30.28 -5.35 -12.29
C ALA A 379 -28.78 -5.01 -12.44
N THR A 380 -28.37 -3.83 -11.95
CA THR A 380 -26.98 -3.38 -11.92
C THR A 380 -26.14 -4.26 -11.02
N VAL A 381 -26.58 -4.51 -9.79
CA VAL A 381 -25.88 -5.43 -8.86
C VAL A 381 -25.78 -6.84 -9.42
N ARG A 382 -26.83 -7.34 -10.10
CA ARG A 382 -26.80 -8.64 -10.77
C ARG A 382 -25.71 -8.69 -11.84
N ALA A 383 -25.62 -7.67 -12.69
CA ALA A 383 -24.60 -7.58 -13.72
C ALA A 383 -23.19 -7.54 -13.11
N TRP A 384 -22.99 -6.74 -12.06
CA TRP A 384 -21.69 -6.66 -11.37
C TRP A 384 -21.26 -8.01 -10.79
N LEU A 385 -22.17 -8.74 -10.17
CA LEU A 385 -21.86 -10.04 -9.58
C LEU A 385 -21.61 -11.12 -10.63
N ALA A 386 -22.30 -11.06 -11.79
CA ALA A 386 -22.09 -11.96 -12.90
C ALA A 386 -20.74 -11.72 -13.59
N GLU A 387 -20.32 -10.46 -13.71
CA GLU A 387 -19.06 -10.04 -14.33
C GLU A 387 -18.08 -9.48 -13.30
N ARG A 388 -17.93 -10.19 -12.16
CA ARG A 388 -17.22 -9.67 -10.98
C ARG A 388 -15.80 -9.19 -11.29
N GLU A 389 -14.99 -10.01 -11.95
CA GLU A 389 -13.60 -9.68 -12.26
C GLU A 389 -13.49 -8.48 -13.20
N ALA A 390 -14.28 -8.47 -14.28
CA ALA A 390 -14.32 -7.37 -15.24
C ALA A 390 -14.81 -6.07 -14.59
N THR A 391 -15.80 -6.17 -13.70
CA THR A 391 -16.35 -5.03 -12.95
C THR A 391 -15.31 -4.45 -11.99
N VAL A 392 -14.58 -5.30 -11.28
CA VAL A 392 -13.47 -4.87 -10.42
C VAL A 392 -12.38 -4.20 -11.25
N ALA A 393 -11.97 -4.81 -12.37
CA ALA A 393 -10.98 -4.23 -13.26
C ALA A 393 -11.41 -2.86 -13.80
N ALA A 394 -12.67 -2.72 -14.22
CA ALA A 394 -13.25 -1.46 -14.70
C ALA A 394 -13.29 -0.39 -13.60
N LEU A 395 -13.70 -0.75 -12.38
CA LEU A 395 -13.71 0.17 -11.24
C LEU A 395 -12.28 0.67 -10.91
N LEU A 396 -11.29 -0.21 -11.02
CA LEU A 396 -9.88 0.11 -10.81
C LEU A 396 -9.21 0.78 -12.00
N ALA A 397 -9.82 0.78 -13.18
CA ALA A 397 -9.36 1.47 -14.38
C ALA A 397 -9.98 2.87 -14.51
N ALA A 398 -11.22 3.05 -14.07
CA ALA A 398 -11.96 4.31 -14.03
C ALA A 398 -11.42 5.31 -12.99
N ARG A 399 -10.19 5.12 -12.53
CA ARG A 399 -9.45 6.06 -11.69
C ARG A 399 -9.49 7.41 -12.40
N ALA A 400 -9.99 8.44 -11.73
CA ALA A 400 -9.97 9.80 -12.26
C ALA A 400 -8.57 10.04 -12.82
N PRO A 401 -8.42 10.50 -14.07
CA PRO A 401 -7.13 10.99 -14.52
C PRO A 401 -6.68 11.99 -13.47
N ALA A 402 -5.43 11.89 -13.02
CA ALA A 402 -4.84 12.97 -12.24
C ALA A 402 -5.15 14.24 -13.03
N GLU A 403 -5.93 15.17 -12.46
CA GLU A 403 -6.04 16.50 -13.04
C GLU A 403 -4.60 16.99 -13.18
N GLU A 404 -4.11 17.05 -14.41
CA GLU A 404 -2.78 17.55 -14.78
C GLU A 404 -2.63 19.02 -14.39
#